data_AF-A0A845A9A0-F1
#
_entry.id   AF-A0A845A9A0-F1
#
_cell.length_a   1.000
_cell.length_b   1.000
_cell.length_c   1.000
_cell.angle_alpha   90.00
_cell.angle_beta   90.00
_cell.angle_gamma   90.00
#
_symmetry.space_group_name_H-M   'P 1'
#
loop_
_entity.id
_entity.type
_entity.pdbx_description
1 polymer ?
#
loop_
_entity_poly.entity_id
_entity_poly.type
_entity_poly.pdbx_seq_one_letter_code
_entity_poly.pdbx_strand_id
1 'polypeptide(L)'
;MTANPKREPFDQNTEHGLSAETARLLGLSLLQKGDWDRAAAQFRLVVALAPEDTATYNNLGIALRNLGKREAAVRTFQAAIERRPDYLSARYNLGTTLGELGRSKQALDQFAAIVRLAPEHVDARFALGEPYWGHAPNTVVAITPSEGHQNGPMLY
;
A
#
# COMPACT_ATOMS: atom_id res chain seq x y z
N MET A 1 48.91 -2.77 38.20
CA MET A 1 47.48 -3.10 38.24
C MET A 1 46.77 -2.25 37.19
N THR A 2 46.73 -2.71 35.94
CA THR A 2 46.00 -2.04 34.86
C THR A 2 44.57 -2.56 34.86
N ALA A 3 43.64 -1.72 35.26
CA ALA A 3 42.21 -2.03 35.20
C ALA A 3 41.82 -2.24 33.74
N ASN A 4 41.42 -3.47 33.41
CA ASN A 4 40.82 -3.82 32.13
C ASN A 4 39.43 -3.16 32.07
N PRO A 5 39.15 -2.21 31.15
CA PRO A 5 37.82 -1.64 31.03
C PRO A 5 36.90 -2.77 30.60
N LYS A 6 35.96 -3.14 31.49
CA LYS A 6 34.87 -4.05 31.18
C LYS A 6 34.22 -3.52 29.90
N ARG A 7 34.38 -4.24 28.78
CA ARG A 7 33.59 -3.98 27.58
C ARG A 7 32.15 -4.26 27.99
N GLU A 8 31.35 -3.19 28.09
CA GLU A 8 29.89 -3.28 28.13
C GLU A 8 29.46 -4.30 27.06
N PRO A 9 28.58 -5.27 27.38
CA PRO A 9 28.07 -6.18 26.37
C PRO A 9 27.34 -5.32 25.33
N PHE A 10 27.95 -5.18 24.15
CA PHE A 10 27.32 -4.55 23.00
C PHE A 10 26.00 -5.28 22.73
N ASP A 11 24.88 -4.58 22.91
CA ASP A 11 23.56 -5.14 22.69
C ASP A 11 23.42 -5.50 21.21
N GLN A 12 23.41 -6.81 20.92
CA GLN A 12 23.28 -7.35 19.57
C GLN A 12 22.01 -6.84 18.85
N ASN A 13 20.99 -6.40 19.60
CA ASN A 13 19.80 -5.78 19.03
C ASN A 13 20.12 -4.44 18.34
N THR A 14 21.12 -3.71 18.84
CA THR A 14 21.56 -2.45 18.25
C THR A 14 22.30 -2.68 16.93
N GLU A 15 23.10 -3.75 16.82
CA GLU A 15 23.78 -4.11 15.57
C GLU A 15 22.79 -4.55 14.49
N HIS A 16 21.79 -5.36 14.85
CA HIS A 16 20.73 -5.75 13.93
C HIS A 16 19.87 -4.57 13.48
N GLY A 17 19.53 -3.65 14.40
CA GLY A 17 18.80 -2.43 14.08
C GLY A 17 19.58 -1.48 13.17
N LEU A 18 20.88 -1.27 13.43
CA LEU A 18 21.77 -0.47 12.58
C LEU A 18 21.95 -1.12 11.20
N SER A 19 22.09 -2.44 11.14
CA SER A 19 22.19 -3.18 9.88
C SER A 19 20.90 -3.14 9.07
N ALA A 20 19.73 -3.19 9.72
CA ALA A 20 18.44 -3.09 9.04
C ALA A 20 18.22 -1.67 8.52
N GLU A 21 18.50 -0.64 9.33
CA GLU A 21 18.32 0.75 8.94
C GLU A 21 19.23 1.14 7.77
N THR A 22 20.50 0.74 7.82
CA THR A 22 21.45 0.99 6.72
C THR A 22 21.02 0.30 5.43
N ALA A 23 20.58 -0.97 5.50
CA ALA A 23 20.02 -1.67 4.35
C ALA A 23 18.75 -0.99 3.82
N ARG A 24 17.87 -0.48 4.70
CA ARG A 24 16.65 0.25 4.33
C ARG A 24 16.98 1.52 3.56
N LEU A 25 17.88 2.35 4.09
CA LEU A 25 18.31 3.60 3.44
C LEU A 25 19.00 3.34 2.09
N LEU A 26 19.86 2.32 2.02
CA LEU A 26 20.49 1.92 0.77
C LEU A 26 19.45 1.42 -0.25
N GLY A 27 18.49 0.60 0.19
CA GLY A 27 17.38 0.13 -0.63
C GLY A 27 16.55 1.27 -1.21
N LEU A 28 16.25 2.30 -0.40
CA LEU A 28 15.55 3.50 -0.85
C LEU A 28 16.34 4.30 -1.90
N SER A 29 17.65 4.46 -1.69
CA SER A 29 18.52 5.14 -2.67
C SER A 29 18.58 4.38 -4.00
N LEU A 30 18.67 3.04 -3.95
CA LEU A 30 18.64 2.19 -5.14
C LEU A 30 17.29 2.24 -5.86
N LEU A 31 16.20 2.26 -5.10
CA LEU A 31 14.84 2.43 -5.63
C LEU A 31 14.71 3.74 -6.42
N GLN A 32 15.23 4.86 -5.88
CA GLN A 32 15.22 6.15 -6.59
C GLN A 32 16.05 6.14 -7.88
N LYS A 33 17.15 5.38 -7.90
CA LYS A 33 18.01 5.22 -9.08
C LYS A 33 17.45 4.25 -10.12
N GLY A 34 16.35 3.57 -9.81
CA GLY A 34 15.77 2.53 -10.66
C GLY A 34 16.53 1.21 -10.68
N ASP A 35 17.46 1.00 -9.74
CA ASP A 35 18.15 -0.28 -9.57
C ASP A 35 17.28 -1.21 -8.71
N TRP A 36 16.19 -1.67 -9.32
CA TRP A 36 15.13 -2.42 -8.65
C TRP A 36 15.61 -3.77 -8.09
N ASP A 37 16.57 -4.41 -8.75
CA ASP A 37 17.08 -5.72 -8.33
C ASP A 37 17.88 -5.60 -7.04
N ARG A 38 18.83 -4.65 -6.98
CA ARG A 38 19.59 -4.39 -5.76
C ARG A 38 18.71 -3.82 -4.66
N ALA A 39 17.75 -2.94 -4.99
CA ALA A 39 16.79 -2.43 -4.01
C ALA A 39 15.99 -3.59 -3.38
N ALA A 40 15.48 -4.52 -4.18
CA ALA A 40 14.75 -5.69 -3.68
C ALA A 40 15.64 -6.59 -2.79
N ALA A 41 16.92 -6.75 -3.11
CA ALA A 41 17.85 -7.50 -2.26
C ALA A 41 18.01 -6.85 -0.88
N GLN A 42 18.19 -5.52 -0.83
CA GLN A 42 18.30 -4.79 0.44
C GLN A 42 17.00 -4.87 1.25
N PHE A 43 15.83 -4.67 0.62
CA PHE A 43 14.57 -4.76 1.36
C PHE A 43 14.26 -6.17 1.87
N ARG A 44 14.69 -7.23 1.18
CA ARG A 44 14.58 -8.61 1.71
C ARG A 44 15.43 -8.80 2.96
N LEU A 45 16.61 -8.21 3.01
CA LEU A 45 17.45 -8.22 4.21
C LEU A 45 16.74 -7.52 5.36
N VAL A 46 16.16 -6.33 5.12
CA VAL A 46 15.40 -5.61 6.13
C VAL A 46 14.18 -6.41 6.60
N VAL A 47 13.43 -7.04 5.70
CA VAL A 47 12.30 -7.91 6.06
C VAL A 47 12.73 -9.09 6.94
N ALA A 48 13.93 -9.62 6.75
CA ALA A 48 14.46 -10.71 7.58
C ALA A 48 14.92 -10.23 8.97
N LEU A 49 15.43 -9.00 9.07
CA LEU A 49 15.95 -8.42 10.32
C LEU A 49 14.88 -7.71 11.15
N ALA A 50 13.90 -7.09 10.48
CA ALA A 50 12.83 -6.27 11.06
C ALA A 50 11.48 -6.62 10.36
N PRO A 51 10.92 -7.81 10.65
CA PRO A 51 9.71 -8.30 9.99
C PRO A 51 8.44 -7.47 10.26
N GLU A 52 8.47 -6.57 11.24
CA GLU A 52 7.42 -5.61 11.59
C GLU A 52 7.45 -4.32 10.73
N ASP A 53 8.55 -4.04 10.02
CA ASP A 53 8.66 -2.84 9.18
C ASP A 53 7.78 -2.97 7.92
N THR A 54 6.53 -2.56 8.08
CA THR A 54 5.50 -2.56 7.05
C THR A 54 5.89 -1.72 5.83
N ALA A 55 6.61 -0.60 6.02
CA ALA A 55 6.99 0.28 4.92
C ALA A 55 7.98 -0.41 3.97
N THR A 56 8.88 -1.23 4.53
CA THR A 56 9.81 -2.04 3.74
C THR A 56 9.10 -3.08 2.87
N TYR A 57 8.03 -3.74 3.36
CA TYR A 57 7.24 -4.63 2.49
C TYR A 57 6.64 -3.87 1.30
N ASN A 58 6.09 -2.67 1.52
CA ASN A 58 5.58 -1.85 0.42
C ASN A 58 6.69 -1.50 -0.59
N ASN A 59 7.87 -1.09 -0.13
CA ASN A 59 8.99 -0.75 -1.03
C ASN A 59 9.54 -1.97 -1.78
N LEU A 60 9.60 -3.14 -1.14
CA LEU A 60 9.93 -4.40 -1.79
C LEU A 60 8.90 -4.76 -2.86
N GLY A 61 7.61 -4.58 -2.58
CA GLY A 61 6.53 -4.77 -3.56
C GLY A 61 6.69 -3.87 -4.79
N ILE A 62 7.01 -2.58 -4.59
CA ILE A 62 7.27 -1.62 -5.67
C ILE A 62 8.46 -2.09 -6.52
N ALA A 63 9.58 -2.44 -5.90
CA ALA A 63 10.76 -2.94 -6.61
C ALA A 63 10.43 -4.21 -7.43
N LEU A 64 9.71 -5.17 -6.85
CA LEU A 64 9.29 -6.39 -7.54
C LEU A 64 8.37 -6.13 -8.73
N ARG A 65 7.42 -5.19 -8.58
CA ARG A 65 6.53 -4.79 -9.68
C ARG A 65 7.33 -4.18 -10.83
N ASN A 66 8.27 -3.28 -10.55
CA ASN A 66 9.13 -2.68 -11.57
C ASN A 66 10.07 -3.69 -12.25
N LEU A 67 10.44 -4.78 -11.57
CA LEU A 67 11.15 -5.93 -12.17
C LEU A 67 10.24 -6.84 -13.02
N GLY A 68 8.95 -6.54 -13.14
CA GLY A 68 7.97 -7.38 -13.82
C GLY A 68 7.52 -8.61 -13.02
N LYS A 69 8.01 -8.79 -11.78
CA LYS A 69 7.66 -9.91 -10.88
C LYS A 69 6.34 -9.62 -10.16
N ARG A 70 5.27 -9.38 -10.92
CA ARG A 70 3.98 -8.84 -10.44
C ARG A 70 3.28 -9.74 -9.43
N GLU A 71 3.32 -11.06 -9.59
CA GLU A 71 2.72 -11.99 -8.62
C GLU A 71 3.46 -11.97 -7.28
N ALA A 72 4.78 -11.81 -7.31
CA ALA A 72 5.57 -11.66 -6.09
C ALA A 72 5.25 -10.31 -5.42
N ALA A 73 5.13 -9.23 -6.19
CA ALA A 73 4.71 -7.93 -5.68
C ALA A 73 3.33 -7.98 -5.01
N VAL A 74 2.35 -8.65 -5.62
CA VAL A 74 1.02 -8.88 -5.02
C VAL A 74 1.13 -9.50 -3.62
N ARG A 75 1.88 -10.61 -3.49
CA ARG A 75 2.07 -11.27 -2.19
C ARG A 75 2.75 -10.35 -1.18
N THR A 76 3.74 -9.57 -1.61
CA THR A 76 4.45 -8.64 -0.72
C THR A 76 3.55 -7.50 -0.25
N PHE A 77 2.70 -6.94 -1.12
CA PHE A 77 1.73 -5.91 -0.71
C PHE A 77 0.65 -6.47 0.22
N GLN A 78 0.18 -7.69 -0.03
CA GLN A 78 -0.74 -8.37 0.89
C GLN A 78 -0.10 -8.55 2.27
N ALA A 79 1.16 -8.97 2.34
CA ALA A 79 1.90 -9.08 3.60
C ALA A 79 2.04 -7.73 4.34
N ALA A 80 2.17 -6.61 3.60
CA ALA A 80 2.15 -5.28 4.20
C ALA A 80 0.78 -4.94 4.79
N ILE A 81 -0.31 -5.26 4.07
CA ILE A 81 -1.69 -4.99 4.49
C ILE A 81 -2.09 -5.88 5.69
N GLU A 82 -1.63 -7.13 5.74
CA GLU A 82 -1.86 -8.03 6.88
C GLU A 82 -1.26 -7.48 8.17
N ARG A 83 -0.11 -6.81 8.08
CA ARG A 83 0.56 -6.15 9.21
C ARG A 83 -0.09 -4.83 9.58
N ARG A 84 -0.52 -4.07 8.57
CA ARG A 84 -1.15 -2.76 8.73
C ARG A 84 -2.36 -2.63 7.80
N PRO A 85 -3.57 -3.02 8.25
CA PRO A 85 -4.77 -3.05 7.42
C PRO A 85 -5.20 -1.71 6.83
N ASP A 86 -4.81 -0.61 7.48
CA ASP A 86 -5.03 0.79 7.12
C ASP A 86 -3.92 1.39 6.25
N TYR A 87 -2.94 0.59 5.79
CA TYR A 87 -1.86 1.11 4.96
C TYR A 87 -2.30 1.37 3.51
N LEU A 88 -2.88 2.56 3.29
CA LEU A 88 -3.50 2.95 2.02
C LEU A 88 -2.56 2.84 0.82
N SER A 89 -1.29 3.23 0.96
CA SER A 89 -0.30 3.14 -0.12
C SER A 89 -0.08 1.69 -0.58
N ALA A 90 -0.01 0.73 0.34
CA ALA A 90 0.13 -0.69 -0.01
C ALA A 90 -1.13 -1.23 -0.70
N ARG A 91 -2.33 -0.80 -0.27
CA ARG A 91 -3.60 -1.15 -0.94
C ARG A 91 -3.66 -0.58 -2.36
N TYR A 92 -3.24 0.66 -2.55
CA TYR A 92 -3.23 1.31 -3.85
C TYR A 92 -2.28 0.60 -4.82
N ASN A 93 -1.08 0.30 -4.35
CA ASN A 93 -0.09 -0.43 -5.12
C ASN A 93 -0.54 -1.86 -5.44
N LEU A 94 -1.20 -2.54 -4.50
CA LEU A 94 -1.81 -3.85 -4.73
C LEU A 94 -2.89 -3.75 -5.82
N GLY A 95 -3.81 -2.79 -5.72
CA GLY A 95 -4.87 -2.57 -6.72
C GLY A 95 -4.31 -2.33 -8.11
N THR A 96 -3.30 -1.47 -8.21
CA THR A 96 -2.60 -1.18 -9.48
C THR A 96 -1.94 -2.44 -10.05
N THR A 97 -1.21 -3.18 -9.22
CA THR A 97 -0.53 -4.42 -9.65
C THR A 97 -1.51 -5.50 -10.10
N LEU A 98 -2.65 -5.62 -9.42
CA LEU A 98 -3.73 -6.54 -9.79
C LEU A 98 -4.35 -6.15 -11.14
N GLY A 99 -4.54 -4.85 -11.39
CA GLY A 99 -4.98 -4.32 -12.68
C GLY A 99 -4.02 -4.66 -13.81
N GLU A 100 -2.71 -4.50 -13.59
CA GLU A 100 -1.66 -4.90 -14.56
C GLU A 100 -1.66 -6.40 -14.86
N LEU A 101 -2.13 -7.23 -13.93
CA LEU A 101 -2.31 -8.68 -14.10
C LEU A 101 -3.68 -9.06 -14.71
N GLY A 102 -4.50 -8.08 -15.10
CA GLY A 102 -5.85 -8.30 -15.64
C GLY A 102 -6.89 -8.74 -14.59
N ARG A 103 -6.57 -8.64 -13.30
CA ARG A 103 -7.45 -9.04 -12.18
C ARG A 103 -8.33 -7.88 -11.73
N SER A 104 -9.07 -7.29 -12.66
CA SER A 104 -9.78 -6.01 -12.48
C SER A 104 -10.75 -6.00 -11.29
N LYS A 105 -11.49 -7.10 -11.05
CA LYS A 105 -12.39 -7.20 -9.90
C LYS A 105 -11.64 -7.03 -8.57
N GLN A 106 -10.54 -7.76 -8.40
CA GLN A 106 -9.74 -7.69 -7.18
C GLN A 106 -9.06 -6.33 -7.01
N ALA A 107 -8.70 -5.67 -8.12
CA ALA A 107 -8.16 -4.32 -8.10
C ALA A 107 -9.19 -3.30 -7.59
N LEU A 108 -10.41 -3.34 -8.13
CA LEU A 108 -11.52 -2.50 -7.70
C LEU A 108 -11.86 -2.72 -6.21
N ASP A 109 -11.82 -3.96 -5.73
CA ASP A 109 -12.03 -4.26 -4.31
C ASP A 109 -11.00 -3.55 -3.42
N GLN A 110 -9.74 -3.43 -3.86
CA GLN A 110 -8.72 -2.69 -3.11
C GLN A 110 -8.96 -1.18 -3.14
N PHE A 111 -9.31 -0.60 -4.29
CA PHE A 111 -9.61 0.83 -4.39
C PHE A 111 -10.86 1.20 -3.59
N ALA A 112 -11.90 0.36 -3.61
CA ALA A 112 -13.09 0.53 -2.78
C ALA A 112 -12.76 0.47 -1.28
N ALA A 113 -11.83 -0.39 -0.86
CA ALA A 113 -11.36 -0.41 0.51
C ALA A 113 -10.64 0.88 0.90
N ILE A 114 -9.85 1.48 -0.01
CA ILE A 114 -9.22 2.79 0.24
C ILE A 114 -10.28 3.87 0.42
N VAL A 115 -11.28 3.96 -0.45
CA VAL A 115 -12.36 4.97 -0.34
C VAL A 115 -13.18 4.79 0.94
N ARG A 116 -13.37 3.57 1.43
CA ARG A 116 -14.03 3.34 2.74
C ARG A 116 -13.20 3.86 3.93
N LEU A 117 -11.87 3.79 3.84
CA LEU A 117 -10.96 4.22 4.91
C LEU A 117 -10.62 5.71 4.82
N ALA A 118 -10.52 6.25 3.59
CA ALA A 118 -10.20 7.63 3.26
C ALA A 118 -11.07 8.08 2.07
N PRO A 119 -12.31 8.53 2.34
CA PRO A 119 -13.27 8.94 1.30
C PRO A 119 -12.79 10.08 0.38
N GLU A 120 -11.80 10.84 0.83
CA GLU A 120 -11.17 11.95 0.10
C GLU A 120 -10.01 11.51 -0.84
N HIS A 121 -9.65 10.23 -0.87
CA HIS A 121 -8.54 9.74 -1.68
C HIS A 121 -8.86 9.78 -3.18
N VAL A 122 -8.49 10.89 -3.84
CA VAL A 122 -8.82 11.20 -5.25
C VAL A 122 -8.44 10.07 -6.21
N ASP A 123 -7.22 9.54 -6.14
CA ASP A 123 -6.76 8.51 -7.09
C ASP A 123 -7.57 7.21 -7.00
N ALA A 124 -7.99 6.82 -5.80
CA ALA A 124 -8.78 5.61 -5.59
C ALA A 124 -10.20 5.80 -6.13
N ARG A 125 -10.80 7.00 -5.96
CA ARG A 125 -12.11 7.32 -6.56
C ARG A 125 -12.05 7.36 -8.08
N PHE A 126 -10.99 7.95 -8.63
CA PHE A 126 -10.74 7.96 -10.06
C PHE A 126 -10.60 6.52 -10.60
N ALA A 127 -9.88 5.65 -9.90
CA ALA A 127 -9.74 4.25 -10.26
C ALA A 127 -11.07 3.45 -10.19
N LEU A 128 -12.05 3.90 -9.39
CA LEU A 128 -13.41 3.36 -9.35
C LEU A 128 -14.35 3.98 -10.40
N GLY A 129 -13.91 5.03 -11.10
CA GLY A 129 -14.75 5.77 -12.04
C GLY A 129 -15.78 6.68 -11.36
N GLU A 130 -15.59 7.03 -10.09
CA GLU A 130 -16.50 7.95 -9.38
C GLU A 130 -16.19 9.42 -9.71
N PRO A 131 -17.19 10.23 -10.09
CA PRO A 131 -17.00 11.65 -10.36
C PRO A 131 -16.73 12.44 -9.06
N TYR A 132 -15.67 13.24 -9.03
CA TYR A 132 -15.31 14.16 -7.93
C TYR A 132 -16.15 15.46 -7.92
N TRP A 133 -17.40 15.44 -8.40
CA TRP A 133 -18.27 16.61 -8.29
C TRP A 133 -18.96 16.63 -6.92
N GLY A 134 -18.23 17.10 -5.92
CA GLY A 134 -18.75 17.83 -4.75
C GLY A 134 -19.83 17.17 -3.89
N HIS A 135 -19.45 16.21 -3.05
CA HIS A 135 -20.19 15.96 -1.81
C HIS A 135 -19.28 16.24 -0.62
N ALA A 136 -19.49 17.39 0.01
CA ALA A 136 -18.97 17.69 1.34
C ALA A 136 -19.42 16.59 2.33
N PRO A 137 -18.64 16.27 3.36
CA PRO A 137 -18.84 15.09 4.23
C PRO A 137 -20.04 15.19 5.20
N ASN A 138 -21.11 15.92 4.87
CA ASN A 138 -22.22 16.14 5.82
C ASN A 138 -23.60 16.38 5.19
N THR A 139 -24.01 15.55 4.24
CA THR A 139 -25.45 15.44 3.92
C THR A 139 -25.95 14.04 4.21
N VAL A 140 -26.74 13.94 5.28
CA VAL A 140 -27.60 12.80 5.59
C VAL A 140 -28.43 12.51 4.35
N VAL A 141 -28.13 11.41 3.66
CA VAL A 141 -28.98 10.91 2.58
C VAL A 141 -30.24 10.39 3.25
N ALA A 142 -31.26 11.24 3.36
CA ALA A 142 -32.61 10.80 3.60
C ALA A 142 -33.05 10.02 2.36
N ILE A 143 -32.94 8.70 2.46
CA ILE A 143 -33.56 7.76 1.56
C ILE A 143 -35.07 7.94 1.75
N THR A 144 -35.78 8.42 0.74
CA THR A 144 -37.22 8.12 0.60
C THR A 144 -37.45 7.39 -0.72
N PRO A 145 -38.20 6.28 -0.72
CA PRO A 145 -38.31 5.39 -1.88
C PRO A 145 -39.31 5.89 -2.92
N SER A 146 -39.16 5.32 -4.11
CA SER A 146 -39.95 5.43 -5.33
C SER A 146 -41.47 5.24 -5.20
N GLU A 147 -42.25 6.15 -5.77
CA GLU A 147 -43.56 5.95 -6.43
C GLU A 147 -43.72 7.14 -7.42
N GLY A 148 -44.18 7.08 -8.66
CA GLY A 148 -44.74 6.06 -9.54
C GLY A 148 -45.00 6.76 -10.88
N HIS A 149 -44.97 6.01 -11.99
CA HIS A 149 -45.30 6.50 -13.33
C HIS A 149 -46.66 7.23 -13.39
N GLN A 150 -46.72 8.40 -14.04
CA GLN A 150 -47.92 8.83 -14.76
C GLN A 150 -47.52 9.44 -16.11
N ASN A 151 -47.55 8.59 -17.15
CA ASN A 151 -47.78 9.01 -18.52
C ASN A 151 -49.25 9.45 -18.63
N GLY A 152 -49.50 10.75 -18.86
CA GLY A 152 -50.83 11.24 -19.24
C GLY A 152 -51.06 11.08 -20.76
N PRO A 153 -52.24 10.63 -21.22
CA PRO A 153 -52.50 10.45 -22.64
C PRO A 153 -52.81 11.77 -23.33
N MET A 154 -52.35 11.88 -24.58
CA MET A 154 -52.80 12.85 -25.57
C MET A 154 -54.31 12.74 -25.78
N LEU A 155 -55.03 13.85 -25.72
CA LEU A 155 -56.36 13.99 -26.30
C LEU A 155 -56.32 15.08 -27.36
N TYR A 156 -56.99 14.76 -28.46
CA TYR A 156 -57.00 15.34 -29.80
C TYR A 156 -57.20 16.85 -29.90
#